data_AF-A0A5E7IE87-F1
#
_entry.id   AF-A0A5E7IE87-F1
#
_cell.length_a   1.000
_cell.length_b   1.000
_cell.length_c   1.000
_cell.angle_alpha   90.00
_cell.angle_beta   90.00
_cell.angle_gamma   90.00
#
_symmetry.space_group_name_H-M   'P 1'
#
loop_
_entity.id
_entity.type
_entity.pdbx_description
1 polymer ?
#
loop_
_entity_poly.entity_id
_entity_poly.type
_entity_poly.pdbx_seq_one_letter_code
_entity_poly.pdbx_strand_id
1 'polypeptide(L)'
;MIAIGSFVHTTRSLELCYVLRTNRDKGELQLRRLRDGERFYLPSEHVVAEENPSDRFREHVREVVKEAASSGSASPKKYNNFSEYLIEYLRLASVNGTTYKVDAATNFLLLAVLEQDSGNYKRSVEVFYLDVCWFCSQLGIDAPTRSLVKARLASNAGDCYVEPEIGVGEDEV
;
A
#
# COMPACT_ATOMS: atom_id res chain seq x y z
N MET A 1 -8.21 -10.14 -10.08
CA MET A 1 -7.71 -11.11 -9.09
C MET A 1 -7.29 -10.32 -7.86
N ILE A 2 -7.69 -10.73 -6.65
CA ILE A 2 -7.28 -10.05 -5.40
C ILE A 2 -5.94 -10.61 -4.95
N ALA A 3 -4.94 -9.75 -4.78
CA ALA A 3 -3.58 -10.18 -4.49
C ALA A 3 -3.10 -9.70 -3.11
N ILE A 4 -1.96 -10.23 -2.66
CA ILE A 4 -1.39 -9.81 -1.37
C ILE A 4 -0.93 -8.35 -1.48
N GLY A 5 -1.31 -7.53 -0.49
CA GLY A 5 -1.08 -6.09 -0.47
C GLY A 5 -2.17 -5.26 -1.14
N SER A 6 -3.14 -5.89 -1.83
CA SER A 6 -4.29 -5.18 -2.38
C SER A 6 -5.13 -4.56 -1.27
N PHE A 7 -5.58 -3.32 -1.50
CA PHE A 7 -6.61 -2.69 -0.69
C PHE A 7 -7.98 -3.22 -1.10
N VAL A 8 -8.77 -3.58 -0.09
CA VAL A 8 -10.05 -4.26 -0.26
C VAL A 8 -11.03 -3.79 0.81
N HIS A 9 -12.31 -4.03 0.58
CA HIS A 9 -13.33 -4.03 1.62
C HIS A 9 -14.08 -5.36 1.61
N THR A 10 -15.04 -5.51 2.52
CA THR A 10 -15.86 -6.71 2.61
C THR A 10 -17.28 -6.40 2.15
N THR A 11 -18.00 -7.43 1.69
CA THR A 11 -19.42 -7.29 1.32
C THR A 11 -20.32 -6.79 2.46
N ARG A 12 -19.86 -6.87 3.72
CA ARG A 12 -20.62 -6.45 4.92
C ARG A 12 -20.14 -5.15 5.55
N SER A 13 -18.98 -4.65 5.16
CA SER A 13 -18.37 -3.45 5.73
C SER A 13 -17.42 -2.80 4.71
N LEU A 14 -17.57 -1.49 4.56
CA LEU A 14 -16.73 -0.63 3.71
C LEU A 14 -15.43 -0.19 4.41
N GLU A 15 -15.15 -0.70 5.61
CA GLU A 15 -13.89 -0.43 6.29
C GLU A 15 -12.71 -0.96 5.49
N LEU A 16 -11.74 -0.07 5.23
CA LEU A 16 -10.60 -0.40 4.39
C LEU A 16 -9.72 -1.45 5.06
N CYS A 17 -9.43 -2.50 4.30
CA CYS A 17 -8.56 -3.59 4.67
C CYS A 17 -7.43 -3.74 3.65
N TYR A 18 -6.39 -4.47 4.02
CA TYR A 18 -5.41 -4.96 3.06
C TYR A 18 -5.19 -6.46 3.22
N VAL A 19 -4.88 -7.12 2.11
CA VAL A 19 -4.67 -8.57 2.06
C VAL A 19 -3.28 -8.90 2.59
N LEU A 20 -3.21 -9.68 3.67
CA LEU A 20 -1.97 -10.18 4.25
C LEU A 20 -1.47 -11.44 3.56
N ARG A 21 -2.38 -12.38 3.28
CA ARG A 21 -2.07 -13.70 2.74
C ARG A 21 -3.26 -14.26 1.96
N THR A 22 -2.95 -15.17 1.05
CA THR A 22 -3.93 -15.99 0.33
C THR A 22 -3.85 -17.43 0.84
N ASN A 23 -4.99 -18.06 1.07
CA ASN A 23 -5.10 -19.49 1.38
C ASN A 23 -5.85 -20.17 0.23
N ARG A 24 -5.08 -20.68 -0.74
CA ARG A 24 -5.62 -21.24 -1.98
C ARG A 24 -6.45 -22.50 -1.72
N ASP A 25 -6.02 -23.35 -0.79
CA ASP A 25 -6.67 -24.62 -0.49
C ASP A 25 -8.10 -24.43 0.05
N LYS A 26 -8.33 -23.31 0.76
CA LYS A 26 -9.63 -22.99 1.34
C LYS A 26 -10.41 -21.91 0.58
N GLY A 27 -9.82 -21.29 -0.44
CA GLY A 27 -10.43 -20.14 -1.12
C GLY A 27 -10.61 -18.93 -0.19
N GLU A 28 -9.73 -18.75 0.79
CA GLU A 28 -9.84 -17.70 1.81
C GLU A 28 -8.70 -16.67 1.69
N LEU A 29 -8.98 -15.45 2.12
CA LEU A 29 -8.01 -14.37 2.24
C LEU A 29 -7.84 -14.00 3.71
N GLN A 30 -6.59 -13.88 4.15
CA GLN A 30 -6.29 -13.27 5.45
C GLN A 30 -6.23 -11.76 5.25
N LEU A 31 -7.13 -11.04 5.91
CA LEU A 31 -7.22 -9.59 5.82
C LEU A 31 -6.72 -8.94 7.12
N ARG A 32 -6.31 -7.68 6.99
CA ARG A 32 -6.11 -6.80 8.14
C ARG A 32 -6.84 -5.50 7.93
N ARG A 33 -7.75 -5.17 8.86
CA ARG A 33 -8.49 -3.91 8.86
C ARG A 33 -7.58 -2.77 9.28
N LEU A 34 -7.61 -1.66 8.54
CA LEU A 34 -6.71 -0.52 8.79
C LEU A 34 -7.17 0.38 9.93
N ARG A 35 -8.43 0.29 10.34
CA ARG A 35 -8.96 1.11 11.43
C ARG A 35 -8.33 0.77 12.78
N ASP A 36 -8.34 -0.52 13.11
CA ASP A 36 -7.94 -1.06 14.42
C ASP A 36 -6.85 -2.14 14.35
N GLY A 37 -6.54 -2.64 13.14
CA GLY A 37 -5.52 -3.66 12.94
C GLY A 37 -6.02 -5.08 13.15
N GLU A 38 -7.34 -5.31 13.30
CA GLU A 38 -7.93 -6.64 13.46
C GLU A 38 -7.57 -7.52 12.26
N ARG A 39 -7.23 -8.79 12.54
CA ARG A 39 -6.91 -9.81 11.53
C ARG A 39 -7.99 -10.87 11.52
N PHE A 40 -8.46 -11.21 10.33
CA PHE A 40 -9.46 -12.25 10.15
C PHE A 40 -9.32 -12.94 8.79
N TYR A 41 -9.86 -14.14 8.68
CA TYR A 41 -9.98 -14.88 7.42
C TYR A 41 -11.38 -14.69 6.88
N LEU A 42 -11.48 -14.55 5.55
CA LEU A 42 -12.76 -14.44 4.88
C LEU A 42 -12.71 -15.20 3.53
N PRO A 43 -13.78 -15.93 3.15
CA PRO A 43 -13.91 -16.46 1.80
C PRO A 43 -13.77 -15.36 0.75
N SER A 44 -13.05 -15.64 -0.34
CA SER A 44 -12.73 -14.63 -1.36
C SER A 44 -13.96 -14.00 -2.00
N GLU A 45 -15.08 -14.72 -2.06
CA GLU A 45 -16.38 -14.23 -2.56
C GLU A 45 -16.99 -13.10 -1.72
N HIS A 46 -16.53 -12.93 -0.48
CA HIS A 46 -16.98 -11.85 0.39
C HIS A 46 -15.99 -10.68 0.45
N VAL A 47 -14.91 -10.72 -0.33
CA VAL A 47 -13.88 -9.68 -0.40
C VAL A 47 -13.99 -8.98 -1.75
N VAL A 48 -14.02 -7.66 -1.72
CA VAL A 48 -14.15 -6.82 -2.91
C VAL A 48 -12.90 -5.96 -3.03
N ALA A 49 -12.25 -6.02 -4.19
CA ALA A 49 -11.12 -5.13 -4.50
C ALA A 49 -11.62 -3.69 -4.62
N GLU A 50 -10.87 -2.74 -4.08
CA GLU A 50 -11.14 -1.33 -4.33
C GLU A 50 -10.89 -0.99 -5.81
N GLU A 51 -11.84 -0.31 -6.45
CA GLU A 51 -11.69 0.14 -7.85
C GLU A 51 -10.59 1.20 -7.97
N ASN A 52 -10.50 2.10 -6.98
CA ASN A 52 -9.49 3.17 -6.89
C ASN A 52 -8.70 3.04 -5.58
N PRO A 53 -7.83 2.02 -5.46
CA PRO A 53 -7.21 1.65 -4.18
C PRO A 53 -6.35 2.77 -3.58
N SER A 54 -5.67 3.57 -4.40
CA SER A 54 -4.89 4.72 -3.94
C SER A 54 -5.77 5.81 -3.34
N ASP A 55 -6.90 6.14 -3.96
CA ASP A 55 -7.80 7.17 -3.45
C ASP A 55 -8.49 6.73 -2.17
N ARG A 56 -8.89 5.47 -2.09
CA ARG A 56 -9.45 4.88 -0.86
C ARG A 56 -8.46 4.90 0.29
N PHE A 57 -7.19 4.60 0.04
CA PHE A 57 -6.15 4.75 1.06
C PHE A 57 -5.95 6.22 1.47
N ARG A 58 -5.96 7.16 0.51
CA ARG A 58 -5.86 8.60 0.79
C ARG A 58 -7.02 9.09 1.65
N GLU A 59 -8.24 8.61 1.41
CA GLU A 59 -9.43 8.89 2.22
C GLU A 59 -9.27 8.37 3.64
N HIS A 60 -8.92 7.10 3.81
CA HIS A 60 -8.66 6.47 5.11
C HIS A 60 -7.64 7.26 5.94
N VAL A 61 -6.52 7.65 5.33
CA VAL A 61 -5.48 8.46 5.98
C VAL A 61 -6.05 9.80 6.48
N ARG A 62 -6.84 10.50 5.66
CA ARG A 62 -7.47 11.77 6.05
C ARG A 62 -8.45 11.59 7.20
N GLU A 63 -9.27 10.54 7.17
CA GLU A 63 -10.24 10.22 8.21
C GLU A 63 -9.55 9.96 9.55
N VAL A 64 -8.54 9.07 9.57
CA VAL A 64 -7.78 8.76 10.79
C VAL A 64 -7.13 10.00 11.40
N VAL A 65 -6.52 10.86 10.57
CA VAL A 65 -5.88 12.09 11.06
C VAL A 65 -6.91 13.09 11.57
N LYS A 66 -8.07 13.23 10.92
CA LYS A 66 -9.16 14.11 11.38
C LYS A 66 -9.75 13.63 12.69
N GLU A 67 -10.02 12.33 12.83
CA GLU A 67 -10.49 11.72 14.08
C GLU A 67 -9.49 11.95 15.21
N ALA A 68 -8.20 11.73 14.94
CA ALA A 68 -7.14 11.96 15.92
C ALA A 68 -7.01 13.45 16.30
N ALA A 69 -7.27 14.38 15.37
CA ALA A 69 -7.28 15.81 15.67
C ALA A 69 -8.48 16.17 16.56
N SER A 70 -9.66 15.59 16.29
CA SER A 70 -10.85 15.76 17.12
C SER A 70 -10.69 15.16 18.52
N SER A 71 -9.91 14.08 18.67
CA SER A 71 -9.59 13.47 19.98
C SER A 71 -8.40 14.11 20.70
N GLY A 72 -7.75 15.12 20.10
CA GLY A 72 -6.57 15.79 20.66
C GLY A 72 -5.26 15.00 20.56
N SER A 73 -5.24 13.90 19.81
CA SER A 73 -4.05 13.04 19.59
C SER A 73 -3.21 13.45 18.38
N ALA A 74 -3.74 14.28 17.50
CA ALA A 74 -3.05 14.87 16.36
C ALA A 74 -2.97 16.40 16.45
N SER A 75 -2.04 16.99 15.70
CA SER A 75 -1.86 18.44 15.66
C SER A 75 -3.13 19.14 15.14
N PRO A 76 -3.66 20.18 15.82
CA PRO A 76 -4.84 20.93 15.39
C PRO A 76 -4.47 21.96 14.30
N LYS A 77 -3.75 21.52 13.27
CA LYS A 77 -3.38 22.34 12.12
C LYS A 77 -4.15 21.91 10.89
N LYS A 78 -4.37 22.85 9.97
CA LYS A 78 -4.92 22.54 8.66
C LYS A 78 -3.82 21.90 7.81
N TYR A 79 -4.07 20.70 7.32
CA TYR A 79 -3.20 20.02 6.37
C TYR A 79 -3.52 20.49 4.95
N ASN A 80 -2.50 20.93 4.20
CA ASN A 80 -2.70 21.56 2.89
C ASN A 80 -2.65 20.59 1.71
N ASN A 81 -1.95 19.47 1.88
CA ASN A 81 -1.77 18.45 0.85
C ASN A 81 -1.76 17.05 1.47
N PHE A 82 -1.83 16.02 0.62
CA PHE A 82 -1.86 14.64 1.09
C PHE A 82 -0.58 14.21 1.81
N SER A 83 0.59 14.70 1.41
CA SER A 83 1.86 14.34 2.05
C SER A 83 1.88 14.74 3.52
N GLU A 84 1.33 15.90 3.88
CA GLU A 84 1.21 16.31 5.29
C GLU A 84 0.28 15.40 6.09
N TYR A 85 -0.83 14.93 5.49
CA TYR A 85 -1.70 13.93 6.11
C TYR A 85 -0.98 12.59 6.30
N LEU A 86 -0.22 12.15 5.30
CA LEU A 86 0.51 10.88 5.37
C LEU A 86 1.60 10.92 6.45
N ILE A 87 2.33 12.04 6.57
CA ILE A 87 3.33 12.24 7.63
C ILE A 87 2.68 12.16 9.01
N GLU A 88 1.55 12.86 9.23
CA GLU A 88 0.86 12.79 10.52
C GLU A 88 0.31 11.38 10.80
N TYR A 89 -0.22 10.71 9.78
CA TYR A 89 -0.70 9.33 9.89
C TYR A 89 0.41 8.36 10.32
N LEU A 90 1.61 8.50 9.74
CA LEU A 90 2.78 7.70 10.12
C LEU A 90 3.31 8.07 11.51
N ARG A 91 3.28 9.35 11.89
CA ARG A 91 3.59 9.79 13.25
C ARG A 91 2.66 9.16 14.27
N LEU A 92 1.34 9.22 14.03
CA LEU A 92 0.32 8.56 14.86
C LEU A 92 0.55 7.06 14.92
N ALA A 93 0.92 6.46 13.78
CA ALA A 93 1.19 5.03 13.72
C ALA A 93 2.37 4.62 14.61
N SER A 94 3.45 5.40 14.59
CA SER A 94 4.64 5.22 15.41
C SER A 94 4.33 5.38 16.91
N VAL A 95 3.67 6.47 17.30
CA VAL A 95 3.30 6.74 18.71
C VAL A 95 2.43 5.62 19.29
N ASN A 96 1.51 5.08 18.49
CA ASN A 96 0.59 4.03 18.92
C ASN A 96 1.15 2.61 18.74
N GLY A 97 2.37 2.44 18.21
CA GLY A 97 2.96 1.12 17.93
C GLY A 97 2.20 0.31 16.86
N THR A 98 1.46 0.97 15.97
CA THR A 98 0.60 0.32 14.97
C THR A 98 1.34 0.05 13.66
N THR A 99 2.20 -0.97 13.67
CA THR A 99 3.06 -1.36 12.53
C THR A 99 2.29 -1.62 11.24
N TYR A 100 1.04 -2.09 11.32
CA TYR A 100 0.19 -2.34 10.15
C TYR A 100 -0.17 -1.10 9.34
N LYS A 101 -0.20 0.08 9.98
CA LYS A 101 -0.45 1.34 9.28
C LYS A 101 0.77 1.73 8.45
N VAL A 102 1.97 1.42 8.93
CA VAL A 102 3.23 1.57 8.19
C VAL A 102 3.29 0.59 7.02
N ASP A 103 2.99 -0.69 7.26
CA ASP A 103 2.94 -1.71 6.19
C ASP A 103 1.96 -1.30 5.07
N ALA A 104 0.80 -0.77 5.43
CA ALA A 104 -0.19 -0.28 4.50
C ALA A 104 0.31 0.92 3.70
N ALA A 105 1.01 1.87 4.34
CA ALA A 105 1.64 2.99 3.66
C ALA A 105 2.70 2.51 2.66
N THR A 106 3.50 1.50 2.98
CA THR A 106 4.44 0.88 2.03
C THR A 106 3.74 0.27 0.83
N ASN A 107 2.63 -0.47 1.03
CA ASN A 107 1.83 -1.01 -0.09
C ASN A 107 1.23 0.12 -0.95
N PHE A 108 0.79 1.22 -0.32
CA PHE A 108 0.31 2.40 -1.03
C PHE A 108 1.42 3.07 -1.87
N LEU A 109 2.65 3.20 -1.35
CA LEU A 109 3.76 3.78 -2.11
C LEU A 109 4.07 2.94 -3.35
N LEU A 110 4.08 1.61 -3.22
CA LEU A 110 4.27 0.70 -4.34
C LEU A 110 3.19 0.89 -5.42
N LEU A 111 1.93 1.00 -5.00
CA LEU A 111 0.81 1.27 -5.89
C LEU A 111 0.93 2.64 -6.56
N ALA A 112 1.29 3.68 -5.82
CA ALA A 112 1.42 5.04 -6.34
C ALA A 112 2.55 5.15 -7.39
N VAL A 113 3.69 4.50 -7.16
CA VAL A 113 4.78 4.44 -8.15
C VAL A 113 4.34 3.66 -9.40
N LEU A 114 3.57 2.58 -9.23
CA LEU A 114 3.00 1.84 -10.35
C LEU A 114 2.02 2.67 -11.18
N GLU A 115 1.13 3.43 -10.54
CA GLU A 115 0.21 4.35 -11.21
C GLU A 115 0.96 5.44 -11.99
N GLN A 116 2.07 5.96 -11.47
CA GLN A 116 2.91 6.93 -12.17
C GLN A 116 3.55 6.36 -13.45
N ASP A 117 3.82 5.05 -13.50
CA ASP A 117 4.27 4.37 -14.72
C ASP A 117 3.12 4.01 -15.67
N SER A 118 1.92 4.55 -15.42
CA SER A 118 0.67 4.22 -16.12
C SER A 118 0.37 2.71 -16.10
N GLY A 119 0.86 1.98 -15.09
CA GLY A 119 0.68 0.53 -14.97
C GLY A 119 1.32 -0.30 -16.10
N ASN A 120 2.23 0.28 -16.90
CA ASN A 120 2.77 -0.40 -18.08
C ASN A 120 3.95 -1.33 -17.75
N TYR A 121 4.44 -1.36 -16.50
CA TYR A 121 5.59 -2.15 -16.06
C TYR A 121 6.83 -1.99 -16.98
N LYS A 122 6.99 -0.81 -17.59
CA LYS A 122 8.10 -0.57 -18.53
C LYS A 122 9.42 -0.43 -17.79
N ARG A 123 9.34 -0.02 -16.52
CA ARG A 123 10.50 0.10 -15.63
C ARG A 123 10.85 -1.25 -15.01
N SER A 124 12.15 -1.49 -14.82
CA SER A 124 12.63 -2.66 -14.10
C SER A 124 12.21 -2.60 -12.62
N VAL A 125 12.15 -3.77 -11.97
CA VAL A 125 11.93 -3.86 -10.50
C VAL A 125 12.92 -2.98 -9.73
N GLU A 126 14.15 -2.82 -10.25
CA GLU A 126 15.16 -2.00 -9.61
C GLU A 126 14.75 -0.54 -9.51
N VAL A 127 14.20 0.03 -10.59
CA VAL A 127 13.74 1.43 -10.59
C VAL A 127 12.57 1.60 -9.62
N PHE A 128 11.59 0.70 -9.66
CA PHE A 128 10.49 0.71 -8.69
C PHE A 128 10.97 0.62 -7.24
N TYR A 129 11.94 -0.26 -6.98
CA TYR A 129 12.52 -0.44 -5.66
C TYR A 129 13.22 0.83 -5.17
N LEU A 130 14.02 1.47 -6.02
CA LEU A 130 14.73 2.71 -5.68
C LEU A 130 13.77 3.87 -5.44
N ASP A 131 12.74 4.04 -6.29
CA ASP A 131 11.71 5.08 -6.11
C ASP A 131 10.98 4.89 -4.76
N VAL A 132 10.56 3.67 -4.45
CA VAL A 132 9.88 3.37 -3.18
C VAL A 132 10.81 3.57 -1.98
N CYS A 133 12.08 3.15 -2.06
CA CYS A 133 13.07 3.42 -1.02
C CYS A 133 13.27 4.92 -0.79
N TRP A 134 13.33 5.71 -1.86
CA TRP A 134 13.43 7.16 -1.78
C TRP A 134 12.24 7.76 -1.03
N PHE A 135 11.00 7.38 -1.39
CA PHE A 135 9.81 7.83 -0.67
C PHE A 135 9.79 7.39 0.80
N CYS A 136 10.19 6.15 1.10
CA CYS A 136 10.28 5.64 2.48
C CYS A 136 11.26 6.49 3.31
N SER A 137 12.41 6.84 2.72
CA SER A 137 13.40 7.71 3.37
C SER A 137 12.84 9.12 3.65
N GLN A 138 12.08 9.70 2.72
CA GLN A 138 11.45 11.02 2.94
C GLN A 138 10.40 10.98 4.06
N LEU A 139 9.77 9.82 4.27
CA LEU A 139 8.70 9.62 5.26
C LEU A 139 9.21 9.05 6.60
N GLY A 140 10.51 8.75 6.71
CA GLY A 140 11.11 8.18 7.92
C GLY A 140 10.60 6.79 8.27
N ILE A 141 10.24 5.97 7.27
CA ILE A 141 9.84 4.58 7.45
C ILE A 141 10.91 3.64 6.88
N ASP A 142 11.00 2.43 7.43
CA ASP A 142 11.95 1.44 6.97
C ASP A 142 11.72 1.08 5.50
N ALA A 143 12.81 1.01 4.75
CA ALA A 143 12.75 0.61 3.35
C ALA A 143 12.23 -0.84 3.23
N PRO A 144 11.31 -1.11 2.29
CA PRO A 144 10.89 -2.49 2.03
C PRO A 144 12.07 -3.30 1.48
N THR A 145 11.98 -4.63 1.60
CA THR A 145 12.94 -5.49 0.90
C THR A 145 12.67 -5.49 -0.60
N ARG A 146 13.71 -5.63 -1.42
CA ARG A 146 13.59 -5.81 -2.87
C ARG A 146 12.67 -6.97 -3.25
N SER A 147 12.72 -8.07 -2.49
CA SER A 147 11.84 -9.22 -2.68
C SER A 147 10.37 -8.90 -2.44
N LEU A 148 10.05 -8.05 -1.46
CA LEU A 148 8.68 -7.59 -1.23
C LEU A 148 8.18 -6.77 -2.41
N VAL A 149 8.98 -5.82 -2.91
CA VAL A 149 8.65 -5.00 -4.09
C VAL A 149 8.39 -5.89 -5.30
N LYS A 150 9.30 -6.83 -5.61
CA LYS A 150 9.15 -7.79 -6.70
C LYS A 150 7.85 -8.61 -6.57
N ALA A 151 7.57 -9.13 -5.37
CA ALA A 151 6.36 -9.92 -5.13
C ALA A 151 5.07 -9.10 -5.33
N ARG A 152 5.08 -7.81 -4.97
CA ARG A 152 3.93 -6.91 -5.14
C ARG A 152 3.72 -6.50 -6.60
N LEU A 153 4.80 -6.23 -7.35
CA LEU A 153 4.71 -5.94 -8.78
C LEU A 153 4.17 -7.15 -9.55
N ALA A 154 4.71 -8.35 -9.31
CA ALA A 154 4.21 -9.58 -9.93
C ALA A 154 2.73 -9.86 -9.58
N SER A 155 2.33 -9.56 -8.35
CA SER A 155 0.94 -9.70 -7.89
C SER A 155 -0.05 -8.77 -8.62
N ASN A 156 0.40 -7.57 -9.04
CA ASN A 156 -0.43 -6.61 -9.75
C ASN A 156 -0.40 -6.81 -11.27
N ALA A 157 0.67 -7.41 -11.82
CA ALA A 157 0.85 -7.62 -13.26
C ALA A 157 0.05 -8.80 -13.84
N GLY A 158 -0.44 -9.71 -12.98
CA GLY A 158 -0.96 -11.01 -13.44
C GLY A 158 0.13 -11.86 -14.10
N ASP A 159 -0.25 -12.91 -14.83
CA ASP A 159 0.68 -13.87 -15.48
C ASP A 159 1.58 -13.26 -16.59
N CYS A 160 1.51 -11.94 -16.83
CA CYS A 160 2.21 -11.25 -17.90
C CYS A 160 3.53 -10.56 -17.47
N TYR A 161 3.96 -10.72 -16.21
CA TYR A 161 5.19 -10.09 -15.76
C TYR A 161 6.44 -10.79 -16.32
N VAL A 162 7.03 -10.19 -17.35
CA VAL A 162 8.41 -10.48 -17.78
C VAL A 162 9.28 -9.32 -17.30
N GLU A 163 10.25 -9.61 -16.44
CA GLU A 163 11.22 -8.60 -16.00
C GLU A 163 11.95 -8.09 -17.25
N PRO A 164 11.88 -6.78 -17.58
CA PRO A 164 12.60 -6.28 -18.74
C PRO A 164 14.08 -6.54 -18.50
N GLU A 165 14.72 -7.23 -19.46
CA GLU A 165 16.17 -7.39 -19.44
C GLU A 165 16.77 -6.00 -19.35
N ILE A 166 17.68 -5.81 -18.40
CA ILE A 166 18.49 -4.60 -18.34
C ILE A 166 19.30 -4.63 -19.64
N GLY A 167 18.85 -3.86 -20.62
CA GLY A 167 19.64 -3.61 -21.82
C GLY A 167 21.00 -3.12 -21.33
N VAL A 168 22.05 -3.88 -21.66
CA VAL A 168 23.40 -3.37 -21.57
C VAL A 168 23.37 -2.13 -22.45
N GLY A 169 23.39 -0.95 -21.84
CA GLY A 169 23.40 0.29 -22.58
C GLY A 169 24.61 0.24 -23.51
N GLU A 170 24.37 0.04 -24.80
CA GLU A 170 25.33 0.50 -25.78
C GLU A 170 25.18 2.02 -25.74
N ASP A 171 26.11 2.66 -25.04
CA ASP A 171 26.35 4.09 -25.15
C ASP A 171 26.62 4.37 -26.64
N GLU A 172 25.59 4.79 -27.37
CA GLU A 172 25.79 5.42 -28.67
C GLU A 172 26.42 6.80 -28.41
N VAL A 173 27.72 6.86 -28.70
CA VAL A 173 28.59 8.06 -28.72
C VAL A 173 28.28 8.94 -29.91
#